data_AF-A0A285SFR2-F1
#
_entry.id   AF-A0A285SFR2-F1
#
_cell.length_a   1.000
_cell.length_b   1.000
_cell.length_c   1.000
_cell.angle_alpha   90.00
_cell.angle_beta   90.00
_cell.angle_gamma   90.00
#
_symmetry.space_group_name_H-M   'P 1'
#
loop_
_entity.id
_entity.type
_entity.pdbx_description
1 polymer ?
#
loop_
_entity_poly.entity_id
_entity_poly.type
_entity_poly.pdbx_seq_one_letter_code
_entity_poly.pdbx_strand_id
1 'polypeptide(L)'
;MKKCMLILFSLIMLTSSHITHAESDFYQPPKESKEELVMDMFFSLLLPDVQKAVSKFYSDSYIESPLVYPYQINILKMERTNGYRGFMFSVVIEVTPVFGAHNPVGKDQLTFSITSSEVELTDFKHLEDVELPPHLQDLKKR
;
A
#
# COMPACT_ATOMS: atom_id res chain seq x y z
N MET A 1 -16.78 55.11 0.62
CA MET A 1 -15.52 54.45 0.16
C MET A 1 -15.09 53.31 1.08
N LYS A 2 -14.92 53.51 2.40
CA LYS A 2 -14.51 52.44 3.34
C LYS A 2 -15.44 51.21 3.39
N LYS A 3 -16.77 51.40 3.33
CA LYS A 3 -17.77 50.29 3.32
C LYS A 3 -17.74 49.45 2.04
N CYS A 4 -17.58 50.07 0.87
CA CYS A 4 -17.42 49.34 -0.40
C CYS A 4 -16.12 48.53 -0.45
N MET A 5 -15.05 49.04 0.18
CA MET A 5 -13.77 48.34 0.24
C MET A 5 -13.83 47.09 1.15
N LEU A 6 -14.58 47.15 2.27
CA LEU A 6 -14.84 46.00 3.15
C LEU A 6 -15.63 44.88 2.45
N ILE A 7 -16.65 45.24 1.67
CA ILE A 7 -17.47 44.28 0.91
C ILE A 7 -16.64 43.58 -0.18
N LEU A 8 -15.75 44.32 -0.84
CA LEU A 8 -14.86 43.76 -1.86
C LEU A 8 -13.83 42.78 -1.27
N PHE A 9 -13.31 43.07 -0.08
CA PHE A 9 -12.36 42.20 0.62
C PHE A 9 -13.01 40.89 1.10
N SER A 10 -14.27 40.94 1.57
CA SER A 10 -15.02 39.74 1.94
C SER A 10 -15.35 38.84 0.75
N LEU A 11 -15.54 39.41 -0.45
CA LEU A 11 -15.89 38.66 -1.65
C LEU A 11 -14.70 37.87 -2.21
N ILE A 12 -13.48 38.37 -2.04
CA ILE A 12 -12.23 37.70 -2.46
C ILE A 12 -11.94 36.46 -1.61
N MET A 13 -12.32 36.47 -0.32
CA MET A 13 -12.13 35.33 0.59
C MET A 13 -13.12 34.17 0.34
N LEU A 14 -14.24 34.43 -0.34
CA LEU A 14 -15.26 33.40 -0.66
C LEU A 14 -14.94 32.61 -1.94
N THR A 15 -13.98 33.07 -2.75
CA THR A 15 -13.57 32.41 -4.00
C THR A 15 -12.27 31.61 -3.89
N SER A 16 -11.62 31.60 -2.72
CA SER A 16 -10.45 30.75 -2.48
C SER A 16 -10.91 29.33 -2.16
N SER A 17 -11.20 28.55 -3.21
CA SER A 17 -11.22 27.10 -3.13
C SER A 17 -9.83 26.62 -2.71
N HIS A 18 -9.66 26.33 -1.43
CA HIS A 18 -8.48 25.62 -0.96
C HIS A 18 -8.53 24.21 -1.58
N ILE A 19 -7.59 23.90 -2.47
CA ILE A 19 -7.36 22.53 -2.91
C ILE A 19 -6.84 21.78 -1.67
N THR A 20 -7.72 21.03 -1.02
CA THR A 20 -7.33 20.16 0.08
C THR A 20 -6.66 18.94 -0.52
N HIS A 21 -5.33 18.87 -0.44
CA HIS A 21 -4.63 17.61 -0.66
C HIS A 21 -4.75 16.79 0.64
N ALA A 22 -5.52 15.71 0.58
CA ALA A 22 -5.39 14.66 1.59
C ALA A 22 -4.00 14.06 1.40
N GLU A 23 -3.12 14.25 2.38
CA GLU A 23 -1.83 13.56 2.40
C GLU A 23 -2.14 12.06 2.48
N SER A 24 -1.53 11.29 1.57
CA SER A 24 -1.62 9.83 1.59
C SER A 24 -1.01 9.33 2.90
N ASP A 25 -1.68 8.41 3.58
CA ASP A 25 -1.10 7.71 4.75
C ASP A 25 0.12 6.85 4.35
N PHE A 26 0.34 6.65 3.05
CA PHE A 26 1.42 5.87 2.48
C PHE A 26 2.52 6.73 1.88
N TYR A 27 3.76 6.23 1.96
CA TYR A 27 4.89 6.83 1.26
C TYR A 27 4.67 6.79 -0.25
N GLN A 28 4.65 7.96 -0.91
CA GLN A 28 4.54 8.07 -2.35
C GLN A 28 5.62 9.00 -2.92
N PRO A 29 6.57 8.46 -3.72
CA PRO A 29 7.55 9.29 -4.39
C PRO A 29 6.91 10.11 -5.51
N PRO A 30 7.53 11.22 -5.95
CA PRO A 30 7.01 12.00 -7.05
C PRO A 30 6.90 11.16 -8.33
N LYS A 31 5.81 11.34 -9.08
CA LYS A 31 5.56 10.66 -10.35
C LYS A 31 6.71 10.88 -11.34
N GLU A 32 7.10 9.82 -12.03
CA GLU A 32 8.18 9.73 -13.01
C GLU A 32 9.56 10.11 -12.45
N SER A 33 9.72 10.06 -11.12
CA SER A 33 11.01 10.32 -10.48
C SER A 33 11.91 9.09 -10.51
N LYS A 34 13.22 9.33 -10.36
CA LYS A 34 14.20 8.24 -10.15
C LYS A 34 13.89 7.44 -8.89
N GLU A 35 13.28 8.07 -7.89
CA GLU A 35 12.91 7.42 -6.65
C GLU A 35 11.73 6.46 -6.85
N GLU A 36 10.70 6.88 -7.59
CA GLU A 36 9.61 6.00 -8.00
C GLU A 36 10.14 4.78 -8.75
N LEU A 37 11.05 4.99 -9.72
CA LEU A 37 11.67 3.88 -10.46
C LEU A 37 12.44 2.91 -9.54
N VAL A 38 13.17 3.41 -8.54
CA VAL A 38 13.89 2.57 -7.56
C VAL A 38 12.92 1.83 -6.65
N MET A 39 11.81 2.48 -6.26
CA MET A 39 10.75 1.87 -5.46
C MET A 39 10.02 0.76 -6.22
N ASP A 40 9.73 0.96 -7.51
CA ASP A 40 9.13 -0.06 -8.38
C ASP A 40 10.03 -1.30 -8.52
N MET A 41 11.34 -1.07 -8.66
CA MET A 41 12.34 -2.14 -8.63
C MET A 41 12.34 -2.86 -7.28
N PHE A 42 12.26 -2.13 -6.16
CA PHE A 42 12.17 -2.73 -4.82
C PHE A 42 10.92 -3.60 -4.67
N PHE A 43 9.74 -3.11 -5.07
CA PHE A 43 8.51 -3.91 -5.05
C PHE A 43 8.59 -5.15 -5.92
N SER A 44 9.20 -5.03 -7.10
CA SER A 44 9.41 -6.17 -8.00
C SER A 44 10.29 -7.25 -7.37
N LEU A 45 11.31 -6.86 -6.61
CA LEU A 45 12.21 -7.79 -5.90
C LEU A 45 11.56 -8.40 -4.65
N LEU A 46 10.71 -7.65 -3.94
CA LEU A 46 10.03 -8.10 -2.73
C LEU A 46 8.80 -8.99 -3.03
N LEU A 47 8.24 -8.88 -4.24
CA LEU A 47 7.01 -9.54 -4.65
C LEU A 47 6.97 -11.05 -4.39
N PRO A 48 8.03 -11.85 -4.64
CA PRO A 48 7.98 -13.29 -4.39
C PRO A 48 7.72 -13.64 -2.92
N ASP A 49 8.31 -12.90 -1.98
CA ASP A 49 8.13 -13.13 -0.54
C ASP A 49 6.75 -12.67 -0.06
N VAL A 50 6.24 -11.55 -0.61
CA VAL A 50 4.86 -11.09 -0.40
C VAL A 50 3.86 -12.13 -0.90
N GLN A 51 4.02 -12.60 -2.13
CA GLN A 51 3.15 -13.59 -2.72
C GLN A 51 3.16 -14.90 -1.91
N LYS A 52 4.34 -15.35 -1.46
CA LYS A 52 4.47 -16.53 -0.59
C LYS A 52 3.72 -16.36 0.72
N ALA A 53 3.83 -15.20 1.36
CA ALA A 53 3.13 -14.89 2.62
C ALA A 53 1.61 -14.90 2.45
N VAL A 54 1.12 -14.20 1.43
CA VAL A 54 -0.31 -14.12 1.07
C VAL A 54 -0.87 -15.49 0.70
N SER A 55 -0.18 -16.23 -0.17
CA SER A 55 -0.59 -17.58 -0.56
C SER A 55 -0.71 -18.51 0.65
N LYS A 56 0.22 -18.41 1.60
CA LYS A 56 0.16 -19.20 2.83
C LYS A 56 -1.07 -18.83 3.67
N PHE A 57 -1.31 -17.54 3.90
CA PHE A 57 -2.43 -17.07 4.73
C PHE A 57 -3.79 -17.50 4.14
N TYR A 58 -4.01 -17.28 2.85
CA TYR A 58 -5.28 -17.57 2.20
C TYR A 58 -5.46 -19.03 1.80
N SER A 59 -4.44 -19.88 1.99
CA SER A 59 -4.47 -21.28 1.55
C SER A 59 -5.61 -22.09 2.15
N ASP A 60 -6.05 -21.79 3.38
CA ASP A 60 -7.15 -22.52 4.02
C ASP A 60 -8.54 -21.99 3.63
N SER A 61 -8.61 -20.73 3.17
CA SER A 61 -9.88 -20.06 2.84
C SER A 61 -10.30 -20.22 1.39
N TYR A 62 -9.33 -20.38 0.47
CA TYR A 62 -9.58 -20.38 -0.96
C TYR A 62 -8.94 -21.58 -1.67
N ILE A 63 -9.58 -22.02 -2.75
CA ILE A 63 -9.11 -23.10 -3.62
C ILE A 63 -7.87 -22.66 -4.39
N GLU A 64 -7.85 -21.39 -4.80
CA GLU A 64 -6.75 -20.73 -5.49
C GLU A 64 -6.12 -19.66 -4.58
N SER A 65 -4.85 -19.34 -4.82
CA SER A 65 -4.21 -18.24 -4.10
C SER A 65 -4.55 -16.91 -4.75
N PRO A 66 -4.96 -15.88 -3.99
CA PRO A 66 -5.03 -14.54 -4.54
C PRO A 66 -3.63 -14.04 -4.91
N LEU A 67 -3.58 -13.16 -5.90
CA LEU A 67 -2.34 -12.56 -6.41
C LEU A 67 -2.13 -11.17 -5.82
N VAL A 68 -0.89 -10.77 -5.67
CA VAL A 68 -0.50 -9.38 -5.39
C VAL A 68 0.31 -8.86 -6.57
N TYR A 69 0.02 -7.65 -7.01
CA TYR A 69 0.81 -6.92 -8.01
C TYR A 69 1.67 -5.84 -7.33
N PRO A 70 2.82 -5.44 -7.92
CA PRO A 70 3.70 -4.41 -7.32
C PRO A 70 2.98 -3.10 -6.96
N TYR A 71 2.05 -2.63 -7.80
CA TYR A 71 1.29 -1.41 -7.57
C TYR A 71 0.18 -1.54 -6.50
N GLN A 72 0.02 -2.72 -5.91
CA GLN A 72 -0.88 -2.97 -4.78
C GLN A 72 -0.12 -3.05 -3.45
N ILE A 73 1.17 -2.70 -3.46
CA ILE A 73 2.02 -2.63 -2.27
C ILE A 73 2.18 -1.17 -1.87
N ASN A 74 1.82 -0.86 -0.63
CA ASN A 74 2.04 0.46 -0.02
C ASN A 74 3.04 0.32 1.12
N ILE A 75 4.06 1.19 1.17
CA ILE A 75 4.99 1.24 2.31
C ILE A 75 4.35 2.08 3.41
N LEU A 76 4.12 1.46 4.58
CA LEU A 76 3.67 2.14 5.79
C LEU A 76 4.85 2.68 6.58
N LYS A 77 5.92 1.89 6.69
CA LYS A 77 7.13 2.23 7.43
C LYS A 77 8.33 1.51 6.85
N MET A 78 9.46 2.19 6.75
CA MET A 78 10.74 1.60 6.41
C MET A 78 11.83 2.22 7.27
N GLU A 79 12.59 1.40 7.99
CA GLU A 79 13.68 1.88 8.84
C GLU A 79 14.90 0.98 8.80
N ARG A 80 16.08 1.56 9.05
CA ARG A 80 17.30 0.80 9.25
C ARG A 80 17.37 0.34 10.70
N THR A 81 17.58 -0.95 10.91
CA THR A 81 17.66 -1.53 12.26
C THR A 81 19.08 -1.50 12.84
N ASN A 82 20.10 -1.26 12.00
CA ASN A 82 21.51 -1.22 12.38
C ASN A 82 22.20 0.14 12.15
N GLY A 83 21.43 1.23 12.09
CA GLY A 83 21.97 2.60 12.03
C GLY A 83 22.29 3.14 10.63
N TYR A 84 22.89 4.33 10.58
CA TYR A 84 23.14 5.04 9.32
C TYR A 84 24.06 4.24 8.39
N ARG A 85 23.69 4.15 7.10
CA ARG A 85 24.39 3.37 6.06
C ARG A 85 24.49 1.86 6.32
N GLY A 86 23.74 1.33 7.29
CA GLY A 86 23.51 -0.10 7.42
C GLY A 86 22.53 -0.64 6.37
N PHE A 87 22.64 -1.94 6.09
CA PHE A 87 21.83 -2.67 5.10
C PHE A 87 20.94 -3.74 5.75
N MET A 88 20.44 -3.45 6.96
CA MET A 88 19.41 -4.23 7.64
C MET A 88 18.19 -3.35 7.83
N PHE A 89 17.05 -3.79 7.33
CA PHE A 89 15.83 -3.01 7.26
C PHE A 89 14.68 -3.74 7.93
N SER A 90 13.82 -2.99 8.62
CA SER A 90 12.46 -3.42 8.92
C SER A 90 11.52 -2.65 8.01
N VAL A 91 10.68 -3.36 7.28
CA VAL A 91 9.75 -2.80 6.30
C VAL A 91 8.34 -3.29 6.63
N VAL A 92 7.45 -2.36 6.93
CA VAL A 92 6.03 -2.60 7.12
C VAL A 92 5.31 -2.15 5.86
N ILE A 93 4.63 -3.08 5.20
CA ILE A 93 3.85 -2.83 4.00
C ILE A 93 2.38 -3.18 4.23
N GLU A 94 1.50 -2.51 3.48
CA GLU A 94 0.13 -2.92 3.27
C GLU A 94 -0.02 -3.46 1.85
N VAL A 95 -0.77 -4.55 1.70
CA VAL A 95 -1.06 -5.17 0.41
C VAL A 95 -2.55 -5.42 0.24
N THR A 96 -3.00 -5.43 -1.01
CA THR A 96 -4.38 -5.78 -1.38
C THR A 96 -4.38 -6.95 -2.36
N PRO A 97 -4.48 -8.20 -1.88
CA PRO A 97 -4.55 -9.37 -2.74
C PRO A 97 -5.85 -9.41 -3.54
N VAL A 98 -5.77 -9.95 -4.77
CA VAL A 98 -6.88 -9.97 -5.72
C VAL A 98 -7.07 -11.31 -6.42
N PHE A 99 -8.31 -11.57 -6.87
CA PHE A 99 -8.65 -12.63 -7.83
C PHE A 99 -9.08 -12.06 -9.18
N GLY A 100 -8.75 -12.80 -10.25
CA GLY A 100 -9.22 -12.53 -11.61
C GLY A 100 -8.92 -11.09 -12.08
N ALA A 101 -9.96 -10.37 -12.52
CA ALA A 101 -9.88 -9.00 -13.02
C ALA A 101 -9.66 -7.96 -11.91
N HIS A 102 -8.70 -8.19 -11.02
CA HIS A 102 -8.34 -7.32 -9.89
C HIS A 102 -9.46 -7.15 -8.83
N ASN A 103 -10.24 -8.20 -8.54
CA ASN A 103 -11.24 -8.15 -7.48
C ASN A 103 -10.54 -8.34 -6.12
N PRO A 104 -10.55 -7.33 -5.22
CA PRO A 104 -9.94 -7.44 -3.90
C PRO A 104 -10.58 -8.54 -3.06
N VAL A 105 -9.75 -9.23 -2.30
CA VAL A 105 -10.17 -10.31 -1.39
C VAL A 105 -10.00 -9.91 0.07
N GLY A 106 -9.03 -9.03 0.33
CA GLY A 106 -8.77 -8.49 1.63
C GLY A 106 -7.68 -7.45 1.59
N LYS A 107 -7.31 -6.97 2.76
CA LYS A 107 -6.16 -6.10 2.97
C LYS A 107 -5.34 -6.63 4.12
N ASP A 108 -4.04 -6.69 3.90
CA ASP A 108 -3.11 -7.31 4.82
C ASP A 108 -1.92 -6.38 5.09
N GLN A 109 -1.42 -6.41 6.31
CA GLN A 109 -0.20 -5.75 6.73
C GLN A 109 0.88 -6.80 6.98
N LEU A 110 2.02 -6.64 6.31
CA LEU A 110 3.16 -7.55 6.42
C LEU A 110 4.37 -6.79 6.93
N THR A 111 5.09 -7.38 7.88
CA THR A 111 6.38 -6.84 8.35
C THR A 111 7.51 -7.76 7.92
N PHE A 112 8.43 -7.22 7.14
CA PHE A 112 9.63 -7.92 6.68
C PHE A 112 10.89 -7.41 7.37
N SER A 113 11.78 -8.34 7.74
CA SER A 113 13.19 -8.08 8.00
C SER A 113 13.96 -8.34 6.71
N ILE A 114 14.68 -7.34 6.21
CA ILE A 114 15.44 -7.43 4.95
C ILE A 114 16.91 -7.16 5.25
N THR A 115 17.77 -8.14 4.92
CA THR A 115 19.23 -8.01 5.02
C THR A 115 19.87 -8.19 3.65
N SER A 116 21.20 -8.14 3.58
CA SER A 116 21.93 -8.41 2.33
C SER A 116 21.84 -9.88 1.86
N SER A 117 21.42 -10.81 2.73
CA SER A 117 21.36 -12.23 2.43
C SER A 117 19.95 -12.80 2.37
N GLU A 118 18.98 -12.17 3.05
CA GLU A 118 17.65 -12.75 3.22
C GLU A 118 16.53 -11.71 3.33
N VAL A 119 15.33 -12.15 2.97
CA VAL A 119 14.06 -11.48 3.23
C VAL A 119 13.23 -12.42 4.10
N GLU A 120 12.91 -11.98 5.31
CA GLU A 120 12.16 -12.79 6.29
C GLU A 120 10.86 -12.09 6.65
N LEU A 121 9.73 -12.81 6.56
CA LEU A 121 8.45 -12.36 7.10
C LEU A 121 8.44 -12.53 8.61
N THR A 122 8.40 -11.42 9.33
CA THR A 122 8.41 -11.38 10.81
C THR A 122 7.01 -11.25 11.41
N ASP A 123 6.06 -10.65 10.68
CA ASP A 123 4.67 -10.53 11.12
C ASP A 123 3.71 -10.48 9.93
N PHE A 124 2.52 -11.05 10.09
CA PHE A 124 1.42 -10.99 9.13
C PHE A 124 0.13 -10.68 9.89
N LYS A 125 -0.49 -9.55 9.55
CA LYS A 125 -1.73 -9.07 10.17
C LYS A 125 -2.77 -8.81 9.09
N HIS A 126 -3.83 -9.60 9.09
CA HIS A 126 -5.01 -9.35 8.29
C HIS A 126 -5.81 -8.16 8.86
N LEU A 127 -6.25 -7.25 7.98
CA LEU A 127 -6.93 -6.00 8.38
C LEU A 127 -8.42 -6.01 8.05
N GLU A 128 -8.78 -6.46 6.86
CA GLU A 128 -10.16 -6.50 6.39
C GLU A 128 -10.38 -7.58 5.34
N ASP A 129 -11.56 -8.21 5.40
CA ASP A 129 -12.09 -9.04 4.34
C ASP A 129 -12.84 -8.17 3.32
N VAL A 130 -12.72 -8.50 2.04
CA VAL A 130 -13.55 -7.92 0.98
C VAL A 130 -14.43 -8.98 0.37
N GLU A 131 -15.74 -8.74 0.34
CA GLU A 131 -16.70 -9.70 -0.18
C GLU A 131 -16.51 -9.90 -1.69
N LEU A 132 -16.25 -11.15 -2.09
CA LEU A 132 -16.11 -11.50 -3.49
C LEU A 132 -17.44 -11.32 -4.26
N PRO A 133 -17.38 -10.88 -5.52
CA PRO A 133 -18.56 -10.83 -6.36
C PRO A 133 -19.13 -12.25 -6.58
N PRO A 134 -20.44 -12.39 -6.89
CA PRO A 134 -21.09 -13.69 -7.00
C PRO A 134 -20.41 -14.70 -7.94
N HIS A 135 -19.77 -14.21 -9.01
CA HIS A 135 -19.10 -15.04 -10.01
C HIS A 135 -17.72 -15.59 -9.57
N LEU A 136 -17.24 -15.23 -8.37
CA LEU A 136 -15.98 -15.72 -7.77
C LEU A 136 -16.19 -16.45 -6.44
N GLN A 137 -17.45 -16.62 -5.99
CA GLN A 137 -17.75 -17.24 -4.70
C GLN A 137 -17.40 -18.75 -4.68
N ASP A 138 -17.31 -19.37 -5.85
CA ASP A 138 -16.85 -20.75 -6.03
C ASP A 138 -15.39 -20.97 -5.66
N LEU A 139 -14.58 -19.90 -5.60
CA LEU A 139 -13.19 -19.97 -5.12
C LEU A 139 -13.08 -20.19 -3.61
N LYS A 140 -14.13 -19.90 -2.83
CA LYS A 140 -14.10 -20.13 -1.38
C LYS A 140 -14.17 -21.63 -1.08
N LYS A 141 -13.31 -22.08 -0.18
CA LYS A 141 -13.39 -23.44 0.37
C LYS A 141 -14.65 -23.56 1.24
N ARG A 142 -15.27 -24.73 1.16
CA ARG A 142 -16.44 -25.10 1.95
C ARG A 142 -16.04 -25.71 3.28
#